data_AF-A0A933BPJ3-F1
#
_entry.id   AF-A0A933BPJ3-F1
#
_cell.length_a   1.000
_cell.length_b   1.000
_cell.length_c   1.000
_cell.angle_alpha   90.00
_cell.angle_beta   90.00
_cell.angle_gamma   90.00
#
_symmetry.space_group_name_H-M   'P 1'
#
loop_
_entity.id
_entity.type
_entity.pdbx_description
1 polymer ?
#
loop_
_entity_poly.entity_id
_entity_poly.type
_entity_poly.pdbx_seq_one_letter_code
_entity_poly.pdbx_strand_id
1 'polypeptide(L)'
;MIAKSSAVLAAGCRDEVSNGKAGFSLVELLITALIFTVVLFAIYLVYETNMTTATWGNKKTELQQNARVALDMMEREIRMAGYNPDPSLMGANANAIQDISLSPTTLTFITDVDGAADNKTEKVQYTYNATPQTITRSVWQWNGTGWDSLTATPEVVADGVSSLCLTYSDNTQPTNNSYRPSSINCSLIGSTMSPASVRRITIAITASGKAGRKTETFTFASDARLRNCINPPTCN
;
A
#
# COMPACT_ATOMS: atom_id res chain seq x y z
N MET A 1 50.87 -102.32 10.11
CA MET A 1 49.45 -101.88 10.09
C MET A 1 49.45 -100.41 9.73
N ILE A 2 48.82 -100.05 8.61
CA ILE A 2 48.26 -98.71 8.28
C ILE A 2 49.32 -97.58 8.10
N ALA A 3 49.76 -97.26 6.89
CA ALA A 3 49.10 -96.44 5.85
C ALA A 3 49.33 -94.92 6.00
N LYS A 4 50.04 -94.38 5.00
CA LYS A 4 49.66 -93.25 4.13
C LYS A 4 49.44 -91.85 4.75
N SER A 5 50.01 -90.87 4.06
CA SER A 5 49.28 -89.72 3.47
C SER A 5 49.70 -88.32 3.95
N SER A 6 50.48 -87.66 3.09
CA SER A 6 50.14 -86.38 2.44
C SER A 6 50.66 -85.03 2.96
N ALA A 7 51.06 -84.26 1.95
CA ALA A 7 51.02 -82.80 1.77
C ALA A 7 52.07 -81.98 2.54
N VAL A 8 53.14 -81.52 1.88
CA VAL A 8 53.18 -80.28 1.06
C VAL A 8 52.85 -79.06 1.92
N LEU A 9 53.91 -78.42 2.43
CA LEU A 9 53.83 -77.13 3.09
C LEU A 9 53.42 -76.06 2.07
N ALA A 10 52.39 -75.31 2.45
CA ALA A 10 51.67 -74.35 1.64
C ALA A 10 52.53 -73.17 1.17
N ALA A 11 52.37 -72.85 -0.12
CA ALA A 11 52.63 -71.52 -0.65
C ALA A 11 51.66 -70.52 -0.02
N GLY A 12 52.20 -69.41 0.49
CA GLY A 12 51.39 -68.33 1.05
C GLY A 12 52.22 -67.07 1.21
N CYS A 13 52.30 -66.24 0.16
CA CYS A 13 52.50 -64.81 0.33
C CYS A 13 51.70 -64.05 -0.73
N ARG A 14 50.45 -63.78 -0.35
CA ARG A 14 49.67 -62.55 -0.57
C ARG A 14 49.61 -62.03 -2.02
N ASP A 15 48.49 -62.32 -2.68
CA ASP A 15 47.99 -61.51 -3.78
C ASP A 15 47.81 -60.07 -3.29
N GLU A 16 48.60 -59.14 -3.84
CA GLU A 16 48.28 -57.73 -3.77
C GLU A 16 47.04 -57.46 -4.62
N VAL A 17 45.90 -57.22 -3.97
CA VAL A 17 44.75 -56.58 -4.62
C VAL A 17 45.14 -55.13 -4.89
N SER A 18 45.85 -54.92 -6.00
CA SER A 18 45.96 -53.61 -6.65
C SER A 18 44.55 -53.24 -7.13
N ASN A 19 43.81 -52.53 -6.27
CA ASN A 19 42.62 -51.78 -6.68
C ASN A 19 43.06 -50.68 -7.64
N GLY A 20 43.22 -51.04 -8.91
CA GLY A 20 43.44 -50.11 -10.00
C GLY A 20 42.25 -49.17 -10.07
N LYS A 21 42.42 -47.94 -9.56
CA LYS A 21 41.45 -46.88 -9.76
C LYS A 21 41.45 -46.55 -11.25
N ALA A 22 40.45 -47.05 -11.98
CA ALA A 22 40.26 -46.70 -13.38
C ALA A 22 40.06 -45.17 -13.48
N GLY A 23 40.86 -44.52 -14.32
CA GLY A 23 40.70 -43.09 -14.63
C GLY A 23 39.51 -42.85 -15.55
N PHE A 24 38.94 -41.65 -15.51
CA PHE A 24 37.79 -41.26 -16.34
C PHE A 24 38.16 -41.21 -17.83
N SER A 25 37.24 -41.70 -18.67
CA SER A 25 37.37 -41.57 -20.13
C SER A 25 37.03 -40.15 -20.58
N LEU A 26 37.67 -39.65 -21.64
CA LEU A 26 37.38 -38.34 -22.24
C LEU A 26 35.90 -38.22 -22.65
N VAL A 27 35.32 -39.31 -23.15
CA VAL A 27 33.90 -39.37 -23.51
C VAL A 27 32.99 -39.20 -22.29
N GLU A 28 33.40 -39.74 -21.14
CA GLU A 28 32.65 -39.63 -19.89
C GLU A 28 32.64 -38.19 -19.37
N LEU A 29 33.76 -37.47 -19.52
CA LEU A 29 33.86 -36.05 -19.21
C LEU A 29 32.96 -35.19 -20.12
N LEU A 30 32.87 -35.51 -21.41
CA LEU A 30 31.98 -34.80 -22.33
C LEU A 30 30.50 -35.03 -22.01
N ILE A 31 30.12 -36.26 -21.67
CA ILE A 31 28.74 -36.59 -21.28
C ILE A 31 28.38 -35.90 -19.96
N THR A 32 29.26 -35.94 -18.96
CA THR A 32 29.01 -35.26 -17.67
C THR A 32 28.91 -33.74 -17.82
N ALA A 33 29.76 -33.12 -18.64
CA ALA A 33 29.67 -31.69 -18.95
C ALA A 33 28.34 -31.34 -19.64
N LEU A 34 27.87 -32.15 -20.58
CA LEU A 34 26.58 -31.97 -21.25
C LEU A 34 25.40 -32.05 -20.27
N ILE A 35 25.40 -33.02 -19.37
CA ILE A 35 24.34 -33.15 -18.35
C ILE A 35 24.38 -31.95 -17.41
N PHE A 36 25.57 -31.54 -16.98
CA PHE A 36 25.75 -30.40 -16.08
C PHE A 36 25.24 -29.09 -16.68
N THR A 37 25.49 -28.84 -17.97
CA THR A 37 24.96 -27.63 -18.63
C THR A 37 23.45 -27.63 -18.75
N VAL A 38 22.83 -28.78 -19.05
CA VAL A 38 21.36 -28.92 -19.07
C VAL A 38 20.77 -28.62 -17.69
N VAL A 39 21.39 -29.13 -16.63
CA VAL A 39 20.95 -28.86 -15.25
C VAL A 39 21.10 -27.38 -14.89
N LEU A 40 22.24 -26.75 -15.21
CA LEU A 40 22.43 -25.32 -14.98
C LEU A 40 21.43 -24.47 -15.75
N PHE A 41 21.12 -24.82 -16.99
CA PHE A 41 20.11 -24.12 -17.79
C PHE A 41 18.73 -24.21 -17.14
N ALA A 42 18.34 -25.39 -16.63
CA ALA A 42 17.09 -25.54 -15.89
C ALA A 42 17.04 -24.67 -14.62
N ILE A 43 18.15 -24.60 -13.85
CA ILE A 43 18.26 -23.73 -12.67
C ILE A 43 18.15 -22.26 -13.05
N TYR A 44 18.78 -21.84 -14.16
CA TYR A 44 18.72 -20.47 -14.64
C TYR A 44 17.28 -20.03 -14.95
N LEU A 45 16.49 -20.89 -15.60
CA LEU A 45 15.08 -20.61 -15.87
C LEU A 45 14.28 -20.38 -14.57
N VAL A 46 14.53 -21.19 -13.53
CA VAL A 46 13.90 -21.01 -12.22
C VAL A 46 14.34 -19.70 -11.58
N TYR A 47 15.63 -19.35 -11.67
CA TYR A 47 16.17 -18.10 -11.13
C TYR A 47 15.50 -16.85 -11.75
N GLU A 48 15.36 -16.82 -13.07
CA GLU A 48 14.64 -15.75 -13.80
C GLU A 48 13.20 -15.57 -13.28
N THR A 49 12.47 -16.68 -13.12
CA THR A 49 11.10 -16.64 -12.59
C THR A 49 11.03 -16.18 -11.13
N ASN A 50 12.03 -16.54 -10.32
CA ASN A 50 12.11 -16.10 -8.93
C ASN A 50 12.39 -14.60 -8.83
N MET A 51 13.29 -14.07 -9.67
CA MET A 51 13.66 -12.66 -9.62
C MET A 51 12.50 -11.75 -10.04
N THR A 52 11.78 -12.12 -11.10
CA THR A 52 10.55 -11.40 -11.53
C THR A 52 9.43 -11.48 -10.48
N THR A 53 9.27 -12.63 -9.82
CA THR A 53 8.30 -12.79 -8.73
C THR A 53 8.67 -11.93 -7.52
N ALA A 54 9.96 -11.86 -7.17
CA ALA A 54 10.44 -11.06 -6.05
C ALA A 54 10.25 -9.55 -6.28
N THR A 55 10.55 -9.05 -7.49
CA THR A 55 10.34 -7.63 -7.81
C THR A 55 8.85 -7.25 -7.79
N TRP A 56 7.98 -8.12 -8.33
CA TRP A 56 6.53 -7.92 -8.23
C TRP A 56 6.05 -7.95 -6.77
N GLY A 57 6.55 -8.88 -5.95
CA GLY A 57 6.25 -8.94 -4.53
C GLY A 57 6.59 -7.64 -3.80
N ASN A 58 7.75 -7.06 -4.09
CA ASN A 58 8.15 -5.76 -3.53
C ASN A 58 7.20 -4.63 -3.99
N LYS A 59 6.85 -4.57 -5.28
CA LYS A 59 5.95 -3.53 -5.79
C LYS A 59 4.55 -3.62 -5.19
N LYS A 60 4.06 -4.84 -4.99
CA LYS A 60 2.78 -5.12 -4.32
C LYS A 60 2.79 -4.59 -2.88
N THR A 61 3.84 -4.87 -2.12
CA THR A 61 3.99 -4.36 -0.75
C THR A 61 4.04 -2.83 -0.74
N GLU A 62 4.79 -2.21 -1.65
CA GLU A 62 4.88 -0.75 -1.78
C GLU A 62 3.51 -0.11 -2.04
N LEU A 63 2.73 -0.63 -2.99
CA LEU A 63 1.39 -0.13 -3.31
C LEU A 63 0.45 -0.21 -2.09
N GLN A 64 0.50 -1.32 -1.35
CA GLN A 64 -0.31 -1.49 -0.15
C GLN A 64 0.13 -0.56 0.99
N GLN A 65 1.44 -0.42 1.21
CA GLN A 65 2.01 0.45 2.23
C GLN A 65 1.63 1.90 1.94
N ASN A 66 1.85 2.37 0.71
CA ASN A 66 1.54 3.75 0.30
C ASN A 66 0.07 4.07 0.50
N ALA A 67 -0.83 3.17 0.08
CA ALA A 67 -2.27 3.37 0.25
C ALA A 67 -2.68 3.38 1.74
N ARG A 68 -2.09 2.53 2.58
CA ARG A 68 -2.37 2.49 4.03
C ARG A 68 -1.87 3.74 4.74
N VAL A 69 -0.66 4.20 4.42
CA VAL A 69 -0.08 5.42 5.01
C VAL A 69 -0.91 6.64 4.64
N ALA A 70 -1.31 6.78 3.37
CA ALA A 70 -2.18 7.87 2.95
C ALA A 70 -3.56 7.80 3.62
N LEU A 71 -4.15 6.60 3.75
CA LEU A 71 -5.43 6.42 4.42
C LEU A 71 -5.38 6.83 5.89
N ASP A 72 -4.35 6.40 6.64
CA ASP A 72 -4.16 6.74 8.05
C ASP A 72 -3.96 8.25 8.25
N MET A 73 -3.16 8.87 7.38
CA MET A 73 -2.94 10.31 7.43
C MET A 73 -4.22 11.10 7.15
N MET A 74 -4.95 10.74 6.09
CA MET A 74 -6.24 11.36 5.77
C MET A 74 -7.22 11.20 6.93
N GLU A 75 -7.36 9.99 7.48
CA GLU A 75 -8.25 9.73 8.61
C GLU A 75 -7.92 10.61 9.81
N ARG A 76 -6.63 10.68 10.19
CA ARG A 76 -6.18 11.46 11.34
C ARG A 76 -6.50 12.94 11.18
N GLU A 77 -6.22 13.52 10.01
CA GLU A 77 -6.48 14.93 9.76
C GLU A 77 -7.98 15.23 9.64
N ILE A 78 -8.77 14.34 9.01
CA ILE A 78 -10.23 14.50 8.92
C ILE A 78 -10.90 14.43 10.29
N ARG A 79 -10.36 13.64 11.22
CA ARG A 79 -10.85 13.63 12.62
C ARG A 79 -10.64 14.97 13.33
N MET A 80 -9.72 15.81 12.86
CA MET A 80 -9.48 17.16 13.38
C MET A 80 -10.23 18.24 12.60
N ALA A 81 -10.90 17.87 11.50
CA ALA A 81 -11.63 18.79 10.66
C ALA A 81 -12.68 19.58 11.46
N GLY A 82 -12.69 20.90 11.24
CA GLY A 82 -13.55 21.86 11.93
C GLY A 82 -12.91 22.53 13.14
N TYR A 83 -11.70 22.13 13.53
CA TYR A 83 -10.96 22.89 14.53
C TYR A 83 -10.48 24.22 13.92
N ASN A 84 -10.78 25.32 14.61
CA ASN A 84 -10.51 26.68 14.18
C ASN A 84 -10.09 27.51 15.40
N PRO A 85 -8.78 27.77 15.61
CA PRO A 85 -8.30 28.64 16.68
C PRO A 85 -8.33 30.14 16.33
N ASP A 86 -8.58 30.53 15.07
CA ASP A 86 -8.57 31.94 14.66
C ASP A 86 -9.99 32.56 14.72
N PRO A 87 -10.27 33.47 15.66
CA PRO A 87 -11.60 34.08 15.81
C PRO A 87 -11.99 35.01 14.66
N SER A 88 -11.05 35.40 13.78
CA SER A 88 -11.35 36.20 12.59
C SER A 88 -11.99 35.39 11.47
N LEU A 89 -11.84 34.05 11.49
CA LEU A 89 -12.44 33.16 10.50
C LEU A 89 -13.94 32.99 10.79
N MET A 90 -14.79 33.50 9.91
CA MET A 90 -16.24 33.56 10.11
C MET A 90 -17.06 33.23 8.85
N GLY A 91 -18.35 32.96 9.05
CA GLY A 91 -19.29 32.67 7.96
C GLY A 91 -18.97 31.37 7.23
N ALA A 92 -19.12 31.36 5.91
CA ALA A 92 -18.88 30.17 5.07
C ALA A 92 -17.43 29.65 5.18
N ASN A 93 -16.47 30.54 5.47
CA ASN A 93 -15.06 30.17 5.64
C ASN A 93 -14.81 29.38 6.94
N ALA A 94 -15.73 29.41 7.91
CA ALA A 94 -15.62 28.69 9.19
C ALA A 94 -16.28 27.30 9.19
N ASN A 95 -16.86 26.87 8.06
CA ASN A 95 -17.39 25.50 7.95
C ASN A 95 -16.25 24.47 8.02
N ALA A 96 -16.43 23.36 8.74
CA ALA A 96 -15.39 22.33 8.79
C ALA A 96 -15.03 21.79 7.40
N ILE A 97 -16.04 21.47 6.59
CA ILE A 97 -15.86 21.09 5.19
C ILE A 97 -16.07 22.33 4.32
N GLN A 98 -15.07 22.60 3.47
CA GLN A 98 -15.02 23.76 2.57
C GLN A 98 -15.47 23.41 1.15
N ASP A 99 -15.63 22.12 0.85
CA ASP A 99 -16.12 21.65 -0.45
C ASP A 99 -17.65 21.77 -0.52
N ILE A 100 -18.12 22.76 -1.28
CA ILE A 100 -19.56 23.04 -1.47
C ILE A 100 -20.26 21.89 -2.20
N SER A 101 -19.56 21.18 -3.07
CA SER A 101 -20.12 20.13 -3.92
C SER A 101 -19.96 18.72 -3.35
N LEU A 102 -19.25 18.59 -2.22
CA LEU A 102 -18.94 17.30 -1.59
C LEU A 102 -18.39 16.29 -2.60
N SER A 103 -17.29 16.67 -3.26
CA SER A 103 -16.65 15.89 -4.31
C SER A 103 -16.23 14.50 -3.81
N PRO A 104 -16.39 13.45 -4.63
CA PRO A 104 -15.99 12.09 -4.27
C PRO A 104 -14.48 11.86 -4.41
N THR A 105 -13.74 12.78 -5.03
CA THR A 105 -12.32 12.64 -5.37
C THR A 105 -11.45 13.80 -4.86
N THR A 106 -12.09 14.83 -4.33
CA THR A 106 -11.42 15.98 -3.72
C THR A 106 -12.07 16.24 -2.37
N LEU A 107 -11.26 16.52 -1.36
CA LEU A 107 -11.74 16.87 -0.03
C LEU A 107 -11.00 18.12 0.42
N THR A 108 -11.74 19.15 0.83
CA THR A 108 -11.16 20.35 1.44
C THR A 108 -11.82 20.62 2.78
N PHE A 109 -11.02 20.79 3.83
CA PHE A 109 -11.49 21.07 5.18
C PHE A 109 -10.55 22.02 5.91
N ILE A 110 -11.05 22.66 6.96
CA ILE A 110 -10.23 23.45 7.87
C ILE A 110 -9.84 22.63 9.09
N THR A 111 -8.67 22.90 9.63
CA THR A 111 -8.11 22.28 10.84
C THR A 111 -6.99 23.17 11.37
N ASP A 112 -6.43 22.83 12.52
CA ASP A 112 -5.06 23.20 12.89
C ASP A 112 -4.19 21.96 12.62
N VAL A 113 -3.26 22.04 11.67
CA VAL A 113 -2.47 20.86 11.25
C VAL A 113 -0.99 20.97 11.57
N ASP A 114 -0.46 22.17 11.69
CA ASP A 114 0.94 22.37 12.07
C ASP A 114 1.13 22.40 13.59
N GLY A 115 0.04 22.55 14.36
CA GLY A 115 0.08 22.62 15.82
C GLY A 115 0.91 23.81 16.32
N ALA A 116 1.10 24.82 15.47
CA ALA A 116 1.83 26.01 15.83
C ALA A 116 1.03 26.79 16.87
N ALA A 117 1.70 27.35 17.86
CA ALA A 117 1.07 28.21 18.86
C ALA A 117 0.79 29.63 18.30
N ASP A 118 0.38 29.74 17.04
CA ASP A 118 0.13 31.00 16.34
C ASP A 118 -1.37 31.34 16.23
N ASN A 119 -2.23 30.42 16.70
CA ASN A 119 -3.70 30.50 16.62
C ASN A 119 -4.19 30.73 15.19
N LYS A 120 -3.48 30.18 14.21
CA LYS A 120 -3.91 30.20 12.81
C LYS A 120 -4.63 28.91 12.46
N THR A 121 -5.54 29.06 11.53
CA THR A 121 -6.32 27.95 11.01
C THR A 121 -5.76 27.64 9.64
N GLU A 122 -5.57 26.36 9.39
CA GLU A 122 -5.15 25.87 8.09
C GLU A 122 -6.34 25.25 7.36
N LYS A 123 -6.21 25.25 6.06
CA LYS A 123 -7.06 24.52 5.14
C LYS A 123 -6.22 23.45 4.51
N VAL A 124 -6.69 22.21 4.60
CA VAL A 124 -6.05 21.05 3.97
C VAL A 124 -6.94 20.60 2.82
N GLN A 125 -6.31 20.34 1.68
CA GLN A 125 -6.95 19.73 0.52
C GLN A 125 -6.25 18.43 0.13
N TYR A 126 -7.06 17.38 -0.04
CA TYR A 126 -6.66 16.15 -0.72
C TYR A 126 -7.32 16.09 -2.09
N THR A 127 -6.54 15.76 -3.11
CA THR A 127 -7.03 15.64 -4.49
C THR A 127 -6.50 14.35 -5.11
N TYR A 128 -7.39 13.57 -5.70
CA TYR A 128 -7.00 12.46 -6.56
C TYR A 128 -6.75 12.92 -7.99
N ASN A 129 -5.59 12.57 -8.52
CA ASN A 129 -5.15 12.86 -9.87
C ASN A 129 -5.12 11.57 -10.68
N ALA A 130 -6.07 11.41 -11.61
CA ALA A 130 -6.17 10.21 -12.46
C ALA A 130 -4.90 9.98 -13.32
N THR A 131 -4.18 11.07 -13.62
CA THR A 131 -2.84 11.06 -14.20
C THR A 131 -2.01 12.03 -13.37
N PRO A 132 -0.96 11.61 -12.65
CA PRO A 132 -0.23 10.34 -12.77
C PRO A 132 -0.68 9.19 -11.84
N GLN A 133 -1.95 9.12 -11.40
CA GLN A 133 -2.45 8.12 -10.42
C GLN A 133 -1.97 8.37 -8.98
N THR A 134 -2.02 9.64 -8.56
CA THR A 134 -1.57 10.07 -7.24
C THR A 134 -2.68 10.69 -6.43
N ILE A 135 -2.57 10.59 -5.10
CA ILE A 135 -3.28 11.48 -4.19
C ILE A 135 -2.28 12.55 -3.78
N THR A 136 -2.69 13.81 -3.91
CA THR A 136 -1.88 14.96 -3.51
C THR A 136 -2.51 15.71 -2.34
N ARG A 137 -1.68 16.29 -1.49
CA ARG A 137 -2.05 17.12 -0.35
C ARG A 137 -1.57 18.55 -0.56
N SER A 138 -2.35 19.53 -0.14
CA SER A 138 -1.98 20.95 -0.16
C SER A 138 -2.52 21.66 1.06
N VAL A 139 -1.75 22.59 1.60
CA VAL A 139 -2.09 23.33 2.82
C VAL A 139 -2.02 24.83 2.57
N TRP A 140 -2.99 25.53 3.13
CA TRP A 140 -3.02 26.99 3.20
C TRP A 140 -3.26 27.43 4.64
N GLN A 141 -2.80 28.61 4.99
CA GLN A 141 -3.00 29.23 6.30
C GLN A 141 -3.89 30.46 6.16
N TRP A 142 -4.78 30.67 7.13
CA TRP A 142 -5.61 31.86 7.17
C TRP A 142 -4.82 33.09 7.62
N ASN A 143 -4.91 34.17 6.85
CA ASN A 143 -4.20 35.42 7.15
C ASN A 143 -5.10 36.54 7.72
N GLY A 144 -6.37 36.25 8.01
CA GLY A 144 -7.37 37.23 8.44
C GLY A 144 -8.30 37.72 7.33
N THR A 145 -7.89 37.58 6.06
CA THR A 145 -8.68 38.03 4.89
C THR A 145 -8.78 36.97 3.79
N GLY A 146 -7.84 36.03 3.75
CA GLY A 146 -7.74 34.98 2.76
C GLY A 146 -6.83 33.84 3.20
N TRP A 147 -6.57 32.93 2.25
CA TRP A 147 -5.78 31.72 2.45
C TRP A 147 -4.44 31.84 1.73
N ASP A 148 -3.35 31.93 2.50
CA ASP A 148 -1.98 31.95 1.96
C ASP A 148 -1.46 30.53 1.81
N SER A 149 -0.81 30.21 0.69
CA SER A 149 -0.32 28.85 0.43
C SER A 149 0.91 28.55 1.28
N LEU A 150 0.81 27.56 2.17
CA LEU A 150 1.98 27.00 2.87
C LEU A 150 2.69 25.96 2.00
N THR A 151 1.92 25.27 1.16
CA THR A 151 2.44 24.30 0.20
C THR A 151 2.57 24.97 -1.17
N ALA A 152 3.79 25.23 -1.64
CA ALA A 152 4.03 25.84 -2.95
C ALA A 152 3.69 24.88 -4.12
N THR A 153 3.92 23.58 -3.92
CA THR A 153 3.60 22.52 -4.88
C THR A 153 2.92 21.36 -4.16
N PRO A 154 1.79 20.83 -4.66
CA PRO A 154 1.07 19.73 -3.99
C PRO A 154 1.99 18.55 -3.68
N GLU A 155 1.97 18.11 -2.42
CA GLU A 155 2.76 16.98 -1.92
C GLU A 155 2.10 15.67 -2.35
N VAL A 156 2.85 14.73 -2.93
CA VAL A 156 2.33 13.40 -3.27
C VAL A 156 2.32 12.53 -2.02
N VAL A 157 1.13 12.15 -1.56
CA VAL A 157 0.95 11.34 -0.35
C VAL A 157 0.76 9.86 -0.64
N ALA A 158 0.30 9.53 -1.84
CA ALA A 158 0.27 8.18 -2.36
C ALA A 158 0.42 8.20 -3.89
N ASP A 159 1.10 7.19 -4.41
CA ASP A 159 1.24 6.90 -5.84
C ASP A 159 0.72 5.48 -6.15
N GLY A 160 0.41 5.21 -7.41
CA GLY A 160 -0.18 3.96 -7.87
C GLY A 160 -1.65 3.79 -7.44
N VAL A 161 -2.35 4.91 -7.21
CA VAL A 161 -3.76 4.95 -6.82
C VAL A 161 -4.64 4.96 -8.07
N SER A 162 -5.47 3.94 -8.25
CA SER A 162 -6.45 3.89 -9.35
C SER A 162 -7.76 4.61 -9.04
N SER A 163 -8.09 4.81 -7.76
CA SER A 163 -9.26 5.58 -7.35
C SER A 163 -9.16 6.05 -5.90
N LEU A 164 -9.57 7.29 -5.65
CA LEU A 164 -9.99 7.76 -4.33
C LEU A 164 -11.50 7.89 -4.30
N CYS A 165 -12.10 7.50 -3.19
CA CYS A 165 -13.53 7.54 -2.95
C CYS A 165 -13.82 8.23 -1.64
N LEU A 166 -14.64 9.26 -1.68
CA LEU A 166 -15.09 10.00 -0.52
C LEU A 166 -16.60 9.94 -0.46
N THR A 167 -17.12 9.52 0.67
CA THR A 167 -18.56 9.43 0.92
C THR A 167 -18.90 10.16 2.19
N TYR A 168 -19.85 11.08 2.09
CA TYR A 168 -20.24 12.00 3.16
C TYR A 168 -21.54 11.54 3.80
N SER A 169 -21.62 11.57 5.13
CA SER A 169 -22.85 11.30 5.87
C SER A 169 -23.02 12.23 7.06
N ASP A 170 -24.27 12.45 7.45
CA ASP A 170 -24.66 13.13 8.69
C ASP A 170 -24.98 12.09 9.79
N ASN A 171 -25.49 12.55 10.95
CA ASN A 171 -25.85 11.65 12.07
C ASN A 171 -27.21 10.96 11.92
N THR A 172 -28.01 11.35 10.93
CA THR A 172 -29.39 10.87 10.71
C THR A 172 -29.49 9.78 9.66
N GLN A 173 -28.53 9.73 8.73
CA GLN A 173 -28.37 8.61 7.83
C GLN A 173 -27.73 7.46 8.60
N PRO A 174 -28.40 6.31 8.78
CA PRO A 174 -27.71 5.12 9.23
C PRO A 174 -26.60 4.88 8.22
N THR A 175 -25.35 4.81 8.70
CA THR A 175 -24.25 4.22 7.93
C THR A 175 -24.81 2.91 7.41
N ASN A 176 -25.05 2.78 6.10
CA ASN A 176 -25.43 1.51 5.53
C ASN A 176 -24.25 0.58 5.79
N ASN A 177 -24.34 -0.13 6.91
CA ASN A 177 -23.31 -0.97 7.47
C ASN A 177 -23.23 -2.24 6.63
N SER A 178 -22.72 -2.06 5.42
CA SER A 178 -22.23 -3.08 4.50
C SER A 178 -20.88 -2.60 4.02
N TYR A 179 -20.02 -2.20 4.96
CA TYR A 179 -18.63 -1.86 4.71
C TYR A 179 -17.85 -3.14 4.39
N ARG A 180 -18.06 -3.66 3.18
CA ARG A 180 -17.22 -4.69 2.61
C ARG A 180 -16.16 -3.98 1.75
N PRO A 181 -14.86 -4.12 2.07
CA PRO A 181 -13.78 -3.48 1.31
C PRO A 181 -13.64 -3.99 -0.14
N SER A 182 -14.51 -4.90 -0.59
CA SER A 182 -14.46 -5.50 -1.93
C SER A 182 -15.11 -4.66 -3.03
N SER A 183 -15.88 -3.61 -2.71
CA SER A 183 -16.44 -2.70 -3.73
C SER A 183 -17.00 -1.43 -3.09
N ILE A 184 -16.17 -0.41 -2.91
CA ILE A 184 -16.66 0.92 -2.55
C ILE A 184 -17.00 1.63 -3.85
N ASN A 185 -18.30 1.69 -4.16
CA ASN A 185 -18.79 2.50 -5.27
C ASN A 185 -18.62 3.96 -4.89
N CYS A 186 -17.92 4.73 -5.71
CA CYS A 186 -17.89 6.19 -5.63
C CYS A 186 -19.22 6.75 -6.10
N SER A 187 -20.24 6.49 -5.29
CA SER A 187 -21.54 7.09 -5.44
C SER A 187 -21.53 8.39 -4.66
N LEU A 188 -21.84 9.48 -5.36
CA LEU A 188 -22.23 10.73 -4.72
C LEU A 188 -23.40 10.43 -3.78
N ILE A 189 -23.17 10.32 -2.47
CA ILE A 189 -24.28 10.32 -1.52
C ILE A 189 -24.70 11.78 -1.36
N GLY A 190 -25.81 12.11 -2.03
CA GLY A 190 -26.60 13.30 -1.75
C GLY A 190 -26.07 14.57 -2.40
N SER A 191 -26.54 14.84 -3.62
CA SER A 191 -26.58 16.18 -4.23
C SER A 191 -27.46 17.19 -3.44
N THR A 192 -27.73 16.92 -2.16
CA THR A 192 -28.63 17.69 -1.29
C THR A 192 -28.06 17.93 0.12
N MET A 193 -26.87 17.42 0.45
CA MET A 193 -26.26 17.65 1.76
C MET A 193 -25.43 18.95 1.75
N SER A 194 -25.72 19.84 2.69
CA SER A 194 -24.87 21.01 2.93
C SER A 194 -23.56 20.58 3.61
N PRO A 195 -22.40 21.20 3.28
CA PRO A 195 -21.12 20.91 3.94
C PRO A 195 -21.17 21.06 5.47
N ALA A 196 -22.01 21.95 5.98
CA ALA A 196 -22.21 22.15 7.41
C ALA A 196 -22.91 20.96 8.12
N SER A 197 -23.60 20.09 7.38
CA SER A 197 -24.29 18.91 7.91
C SER A 197 -23.40 17.65 7.96
N VAL A 198 -22.22 17.67 7.33
CA VAL A 198 -21.30 16.52 7.32
C VAL A 198 -20.82 16.21 8.74
N ARG A 199 -20.93 14.94 9.13
CA ARG A 199 -20.47 14.43 10.44
C ARG A 199 -19.49 13.27 10.29
N ARG A 200 -19.56 12.52 9.20
CA ARG A 200 -18.62 11.45 8.88
C ARG A 200 -18.22 11.48 7.42
N ILE A 201 -16.98 11.07 7.18
CA ILE A 201 -16.42 10.84 5.86
C ILE A 201 -15.85 9.44 5.83
N THR A 202 -16.40 8.63 4.94
CA THR A 202 -15.86 7.33 4.61
C THR A 202 -14.90 7.48 3.43
N ILE A 203 -13.68 7.00 3.61
CA ILE A 203 -12.58 7.11 2.66
C ILE A 203 -12.30 5.72 2.09
N ALA A 204 -12.12 5.61 0.78
CA ALA A 204 -11.61 4.41 0.15
C ALA A 204 -10.52 4.74 -0.86
N ILE A 205 -9.40 4.05 -0.75
CA ILE A 205 -8.27 4.15 -1.67
C ILE A 205 -8.11 2.80 -2.34
N THR A 206 -8.16 2.78 -3.67
CA THR A 206 -7.78 1.59 -4.44
C THR A 206 -6.45 1.85 -5.10
N ALA A 207 -5.46 1.04 -4.78
CA ALA A 207 -4.17 1.01 -5.46
C ALA A 207 -4.16 -0.10 -6.51
N SER A 208 -3.44 0.09 -7.61
CA SER A 208 -3.34 -0.91 -8.68
C SER A 208 -1.90 -1.03 -9.21
N GLY A 209 -1.51 -2.25 -9.54
CA GLY A 209 -0.20 -2.54 -10.14
C GLY A 209 -0.29 -3.64 -11.19
N LYS A 210 0.68 -3.67 -12.11
CA LYS A 210 0.74 -4.68 -13.17
C LYS A 210 1.71 -5.82 -12.82
N ALA A 211 1.19 -7.04 -12.73
CA ALA A 211 1.93 -8.29 -12.69
C ALA A 211 2.00 -8.89 -14.11
N GLY A 212 2.96 -8.44 -14.91
CA GLY A 212 3.00 -8.77 -16.34
C GLY A 212 1.79 -8.19 -17.09
N ARG A 213 0.87 -9.06 -17.57
CA ARG A 213 -0.36 -8.65 -18.27
C ARG A 213 -1.59 -8.49 -17.37
N LYS A 214 -1.51 -8.92 -16.10
CA LYS A 214 -2.62 -8.84 -15.15
C LYS A 214 -2.49 -7.60 -14.28
N THR A 215 -3.60 -6.90 -14.05
CA THR A 215 -3.66 -5.82 -13.05
C THR A 215 -4.16 -6.42 -11.73
N GLU A 216 -3.39 -6.26 -10.67
CA GLU A 216 -3.86 -6.53 -9.30
C GLU A 216 -4.29 -5.21 -8.66
N THR A 217 -5.38 -5.25 -7.90
CA THR A 217 -5.94 -4.10 -7.18
C THR A 217 -6.03 -4.40 -5.68
N PHE A 218 -5.83 -3.36 -4.88
CA PHE A 218 -5.94 -3.42 -3.43
C PHE A 218 -6.77 -2.24 -2.95
N THR A 219 -7.90 -2.51 -2.31
CA THR A 219 -8.78 -1.48 -1.77
C THR A 219 -8.67 -1.46 -0.25
N PHE A 220 -8.38 -0.28 0.28
CA PHE A 220 -8.37 0.02 1.71
C PHE A 220 -9.40 1.09 2.00
N ALA A 221 -9.99 1.03 3.17
CA ALA A 221 -11.08 1.90 3.50
C ALA A 221 -11.11 2.20 5.00
N SER A 222 -11.35 3.46 5.37
CA SER A 222 -11.56 3.89 6.75
C SER A 222 -12.76 4.86 6.88
N ASP A 223 -13.26 5.01 8.10
CA ASP A 223 -14.33 5.96 8.46
C ASP A 223 -13.82 6.98 9.49
N ALA A 224 -13.90 8.26 9.12
CA ALA A 224 -13.49 9.37 9.96
C ALA A 224 -14.71 10.17 10.42
N ARG A 225 -14.86 10.32 11.74
CA ARG A 225 -15.84 11.24 12.34
C ARG A 225 -15.23 12.61 12.52
N LEU A 226 -15.91 13.65 12.08
CA LEU A 226 -15.46 15.03 12.18
C LEU A 226 -15.70 15.59 13.58
N ARG A 227 -14.88 16.55 14.00
CA ARG A 227 -15.08 17.35 15.23
C ARG A 227 -16.00 18.55 15.03
N ASN A 228 -16.59 18.71 13.85
CA ASN A 228 -17.45 19.84 13.51
C ASN A 228 -18.73 19.88 14.33
N CYS A 229 -18.72 20.63 15.42
CA CYS A 229 -19.88 20.90 16.26
C CYS A 229 -20.16 22.40 16.26
N ILE A 230 -21.05 22.84 15.37
CA ILE A 230 -21.46 24.26 15.27
C ILE A 230 -22.42 24.67 16.42
N ASN A 231 -22.99 23.74 17.18
CA ASN A 231 -23.87 24.03 18.33
C ASN A 231 -23.61 23.08 19.52
N PRO A 232 -23.33 23.60 20.73
CA PRO A 232 -23.04 22.78 21.92
C PRO A 232 -24.15 21.80 22.37
N PRO A 233 -25.47 22.05 22.22
CA PRO A 233 -26.48 21.10 22.71
C PRO A 233 -26.75 19.90 21.78
N THR A 234 -26.17 19.83 20.58
CA THR A 234 -26.32 18.67 19.67
C THR A 234 -25.12 17.74 19.70
N CYS A 235 -24.22 17.94 20.66
CA CYS A 235 -23.09 17.07 20.98
C CYS A 235 -23.51 16.00 21.99
N ASN A 236 -24.29 15.00 21.56
CA ASN A 236 -24.43 13.71 22.25
C ASN A 236 -24.35 12.58 21.24
#